data_AF-A0A6V8CS63-F1
#
_entry.id   AF-A0A6V8CS63-F1
#
_cell.length_a   1.000
_cell.length_b   1.000
_cell.length_c   1.000
_cell.angle_alpha   90.00
_cell.angle_beta   90.00
_cell.angle_gamma   90.00
#
_symmetry.space_group_name_H-M   'P 1'
#
loop_
_entity.id
_entity.type
_entity.pdbx_description
1 polymer ?
#
loop_
_entity_poly.entity_id
_entity_poly.type
_entity_poly.pdbx_seq_one_letter_code
_entity_poly.pdbx_strand_id
1 'polypeptide(L)'
;DWEIKGVPLRLDIGPRDVEQGTAFAAKRTGGKQPLPMDTIVQSVNEVLDEISDVLRMRSTEHMEHVIQSLPEFVETDGEWRMNGDVKDGHIYELPFDGTDAHAEAIERATGFTFLGDSTQPYEDERPCHMSGKPTTRRVLLAKTY
;
A
#
# COMPACT_ATOMS: atom_id res chain seq x y z
N ASP A 1 3.08 -11.67 26.16
CA ASP A 1 3.84 -10.52 25.63
C ASP A 1 2.90 -9.66 24.78
N TRP A 2 2.71 -8.39 25.13
CA TRP A 2 1.70 -7.51 24.49
C TRP A 2 2.11 -7.06 23.10
N GLU A 3 3.42 -7.07 22.81
CA GLU A 3 3.97 -6.65 21.53
C GLU A 3 3.62 -7.63 20.40
N ILE A 4 3.67 -8.94 20.68
CA ILE A 4 3.27 -10.01 19.74
C ILE A 4 1.77 -9.95 19.44
N LYS A 5 0.96 -9.49 20.41
CA LYS A 5 -0.49 -9.32 20.22
C LYS A 5 -0.87 -8.06 19.45
N GLY A 6 0.11 -7.22 19.07
CA GLY A 6 -0.14 -6.00 18.30
C GLY A 6 -0.87 -4.91 19.08
N VAL A 7 -0.76 -4.87 20.41
CA VAL A 7 -1.35 -3.78 21.21
C VAL A 7 -0.70 -2.45 20.79
N PRO A 8 -1.47 -1.44 20.33
CA PRO A 8 -0.90 -0.22 19.75
C PRO A 8 -0.18 0.64 20.79
N LEU A 9 -0.72 0.70 22.01
CA LEU A 9 -0.22 1.52 23.11
C LEU A 9 -0.24 0.71 24.41
N ARG A 10 0.89 0.70 25.12
CA ARG A 10 1.00 0.11 26.46
C ARG A 10 1.34 1.19 27.48
N LEU A 11 0.62 1.22 28.59
CA LEU A 11 0.92 2.10 29.73
C LEU A 11 1.67 1.30 30.80
N ASP A 12 2.91 1.70 31.07
CA ASP A 12 3.72 1.18 32.16
C ASP A 12 3.57 2.11 33.38
N ILE A 13 3.18 1.57 34.53
CA ILE A 13 2.97 2.34 35.77
C ILE A 13 3.71 1.64 36.92
N GLY A 14 4.80 2.25 37.39
CA GLY A 14 5.53 1.83 38.58
C GLY A 14 5.24 2.72 39.79
N PRO A 15 5.71 2.32 41.00
CA PRO A 15 5.48 3.09 42.22
C PRO A 15 5.98 4.55 42.15
N ARG A 16 7.15 4.76 41.53
CA ARG A 16 7.73 6.11 41.33
C ARG A 16 6.91 6.97 40.36
N ASP A 17 6.31 6.36 39.35
CA ASP A 17 5.52 7.07 38.35
C ASP A 17 4.20 7.55 38.99
N VAL A 18 3.62 6.74 39.89
CA VAL A 18 2.46 7.12 40.70
C VAL A 18 2.77 8.30 41.62
N GLU A 19 3.92 8.30 42.31
CA GLU A 19 4.36 9.43 43.14
C GLU A 19 4.53 10.72 42.32
N GLN A 20 4.89 10.59 41.05
CA GLN A 20 5.06 11.70 40.11
C GLN A 20 3.79 12.06 39.34
N GLY A 21 2.69 11.30 39.51
CA GLY A 21 1.44 11.49 38.78
C GLY A 21 1.58 11.24 37.27
N THR A 22 2.42 10.29 36.85
CA THR A 22 2.69 9.99 35.43
C THR A 22 2.52 8.51 35.11
N ALA A 23 2.22 8.21 33.84
CA ALA A 23 2.25 6.86 33.28
C ALA A 23 3.14 6.87 32.03
N PHE A 24 3.96 5.85 31.82
CA PHE A 24 4.79 5.79 30.62
C PHE A 24 4.08 5.08 29.47
N ALA A 25 3.84 5.81 28.39
CA ALA A 25 3.29 5.31 27.14
C ALA A 25 4.38 4.74 26.23
N ALA A 26 4.35 3.43 26.00
CA ALA A 26 5.16 2.75 24.99
C ALA A 26 4.33 2.49 23.72
N LYS A 27 4.76 3.09 22.59
CA LYS A 27 4.05 2.99 21.30
C LYS A 27 4.57 1.81 20.49
N ARG A 28 3.67 1.03 19.88
CA ARG A 28 4.06 -0.10 19.00
C ARG A 28 4.79 0.36 17.74
N THR A 29 4.51 1.58 17.28
CA THR A 29 5.19 2.24 16.16
C THR A 29 6.62 2.71 16.50
N GLY A 30 7.00 2.60 17.78
CA GLY A 30 8.31 2.95 18.31
C GLY A 30 8.26 4.11 19.31
N GLY A 31 9.18 4.10 20.28
CA GLY A 31 9.34 5.17 21.25
C GLY A 31 8.55 4.99 22.55
N LYS A 32 8.92 5.80 23.55
CA LYS A 32 8.32 5.82 24.89
C LYS A 32 8.29 7.24 25.43
N GLN A 33 7.18 7.64 26.03
CA GLN A 33 7.01 8.99 26.59
C GLN A 33 6.20 8.98 27.88
N PRO A 34 6.49 9.88 28.85
CA PRO A 34 5.65 10.05 30.03
C PRO A 34 4.36 10.80 29.67
N LEU A 35 3.23 10.35 30.20
CA LEU A 35 1.93 11.01 30.10
C LEU A 35 1.44 11.37 31.51
N PRO A 36 0.89 12.58 31.73
CA PRO A 36 0.27 12.94 33.00
C PRO A 36 -0.97 12.08 33.30
N MET A 37 -1.13 11.64 34.55
CA MET A 37 -2.28 10.83 34.96
C MET A 37 -3.59 11.62 35.03
N ASP A 38 -3.52 12.93 35.29
CA ASP A 38 -4.67 13.82 35.41
C ASP A 38 -5.43 14.00 34.08
N THR A 39 -4.70 13.92 32.96
CA THR A 39 -5.18 14.11 31.59
C THR A 39 -5.03 12.84 30.75
N ILE A 40 -4.83 11.69 31.41
CA ILE A 40 -4.44 10.44 30.76
C ILE A 40 -5.38 10.00 29.64
N VAL A 41 -6.69 10.20 29.80
CA VAL A 41 -7.68 9.83 28.78
C VAL A 41 -7.48 10.64 27.51
N GLN A 42 -7.25 11.96 27.63
CA GLN A 42 -7.00 12.82 26.48
C GLN A 42 -5.68 12.45 25.81
N SER A 43 -4.59 12.36 26.58
CA SER A 43 -3.27 12.04 26.04
C SER A 43 -3.21 10.66 25.39
N VAL A 44 -3.93 9.68 25.92
CA VAL A 44 -4.05 8.35 25.31
C VAL A 44 -4.72 8.43 23.94
N ASN A 45 -5.81 9.19 23.79
CA ASN A 45 -6.46 9.36 22.50
C ASN A 45 -5.54 10.04 21.49
N GLU A 46 -4.87 11.12 21.88
CA GLU A 46 -3.89 11.83 21.03
C GLU A 46 -2.77 10.89 20.56
N VAL A 47 -2.24 10.05 21.46
CA VAL A 47 -1.20 9.07 21.11
C VAL A 47 -1.71 7.98 20.18
N LEU A 48 -2.96 7.52 20.34
CA LEU A 48 -3.56 6.55 19.44
C LEU A 48 -3.79 7.15 18.04
N ASP A 49 -4.17 8.42 17.96
CA ASP A 49 -4.29 9.15 16.69
C ASP A 49 -2.93 9.28 16.00
N GLU A 50 -1.87 9.65 16.74
CA GLU A 50 -0.49 9.67 16.22
C GLU A 50 -0.07 8.29 15.68
N ILE A 51 -0.37 7.21 16.41
CA ILE A 51 -0.08 5.84 15.97
C ILE A 51 -0.81 5.54 14.66
N SER A 52 -2.08 5.91 14.56
CA SER A 52 -2.91 5.74 13.36
C SER A 52 -2.33 6.51 12.17
N ASP A 53 -1.93 7.77 12.36
CA ASP A 53 -1.31 8.60 11.33
C ASP A 53 0.01 8.01 10.84
N VAL A 54 0.89 7.57 11.75
CA VAL A 54 2.17 6.95 11.41
C VAL A 54 1.97 5.66 10.61
N LEU A 55 0.99 4.83 10.98
CA LEU A 55 0.69 3.60 10.25
C LEU A 55 0.14 3.90 8.84
N ARG A 56 -0.77 4.88 8.71
CA ARG A 56 -1.28 5.33 7.40
C ARG A 56 -0.18 5.88 6.51
N MET A 57 0.69 6.72 7.05
CA MET A 57 1.84 7.27 6.34
C MET A 57 2.76 6.16 5.84
N ARG A 58 3.22 5.26 6.73
CA ARG A 58 4.10 4.13 6.35
C ARG A 58 3.45 3.20 5.30
N SER A 59 2.14 2.97 5.41
CA SER A 59 1.40 2.18 4.42
C SER A 59 1.35 2.87 3.07
N THR A 60 1.15 4.19 3.04
CA THR A 60 1.09 4.98 1.81
C THR A 60 2.46 5.00 1.13
N GLU A 61 3.52 5.32 1.87
CA GLU A 61 4.90 5.28 1.37
C GLU A 61 5.26 3.90 0.83
N HIS A 62 4.88 2.83 1.53
CA HIS A 62 5.11 1.47 1.04
C HIS A 62 4.37 1.21 -0.28
N MET A 63 3.10 1.61 -0.39
CA MET A 63 2.33 1.44 -1.62
C MET A 63 2.91 2.24 -2.80
N GLU A 64 3.39 3.46 -2.57
CA GLU A 64 4.04 4.29 -3.61
C GLU A 64 5.28 3.61 -4.22
N HIS A 65 5.98 2.79 -3.45
CA HIS A 65 7.14 2.03 -3.95
C HIS A 65 6.77 0.67 -4.58
N VAL A 66 5.55 0.17 -4.31
CA VAL A 66 5.06 -1.14 -4.77
C VAL A 66 4.30 -1.03 -6.10
N ILE A 67 3.61 0.08 -6.35
CA ILE A 67 2.87 0.31 -7.61
C ILE A 67 3.83 0.82 -8.68
N GLN A 68 3.90 0.12 -9.82
CA GLN A 68 4.80 0.44 -10.93
C GLN A 68 4.05 0.41 -12.26
N SER A 69 4.53 1.13 -13.28
CA SER A 69 4.00 0.97 -14.63
C SER A 69 4.37 -0.40 -15.18
N LEU A 70 3.43 -1.08 -15.85
CA LEU A 70 3.72 -2.35 -16.52
C LEU A 70 4.81 -2.15 -17.60
N PRO A 71 5.79 -3.05 -17.73
CA PRO A 71 6.74 -3.01 -18.84
C PRO A 71 6.03 -3.05 -20.20
N GLU A 72 6.66 -2.46 -21.21
CA GLU A 72 6.10 -2.36 -22.56
C GLU A 72 5.88 -3.74 -23.18
N PHE A 73 4.85 -3.86 -24.01
CA PHE A 73 4.60 -5.05 -24.83
C PHE A 73 4.80 -4.71 -26.30
N VAL A 74 5.50 -5.57 -27.02
CA VAL A 74 5.76 -5.44 -28.46
C VAL A 74 5.17 -6.64 -29.17
N GLU A 75 4.41 -6.39 -30.23
CA GLU A 75 3.90 -7.43 -31.12
C GLU A 75 4.95 -7.73 -32.21
N THR A 76 5.31 -8.99 -32.38
CA THR A 76 6.16 -9.46 -33.49
C THR A 76 5.55 -10.70 -34.10
N ASP A 77 5.24 -10.66 -35.40
CA ASP A 77 4.64 -11.78 -36.14
C ASP A 77 3.34 -12.33 -35.52
N GLY A 78 2.53 -11.45 -34.91
CA GLY A 78 1.27 -11.84 -34.23
C GLY A 78 1.45 -12.36 -32.80
N GLU A 79 2.67 -12.37 -32.27
CA GLU A 79 2.95 -12.72 -30.88
C GLU A 79 3.32 -11.50 -30.05
N TRP A 80 2.68 -11.34 -28.91
CA TRP A 80 2.99 -10.30 -27.93
C TRP A 80 4.10 -10.75 -26.98
N ARG A 81 5.13 -9.91 -26.81
CA ARG A 81 6.22 -10.13 -25.87
C ARG A 81 6.43 -8.92 -24.98
N MET A 82 6.60 -9.17 -23.69
CA MET A 82 6.95 -8.14 -22.73
C MET A 82 8.44 -7.78 -22.87
N ASN A 83 8.74 -6.49 -22.89
CA ASN A 83 10.09 -5.94 -22.88
C ASN A 83 10.46 -5.48 -21.47
N GLY A 84 10.97 -6.41 -20.67
CA GLY A 84 11.34 -6.20 -19.28
C GLY A 84 10.87 -7.36 -18.40
N ASP A 85 10.88 -7.14 -17.10
CA ASP A 85 10.50 -8.15 -16.10
C ASP A 85 9.48 -7.57 -15.11
N VAL A 86 8.58 -8.43 -14.63
CA VAL A 86 7.75 -8.13 -13.47
C VAL A 86 8.34 -8.77 -12.21
N LYS A 87 8.14 -8.11 -11.07
CA LYS A 87 8.64 -8.54 -9.76
C LYS A 87 7.50 -9.02 -8.89
N ASP A 88 7.68 -10.16 -8.24
CA ASP A 88 6.77 -10.63 -7.20
C ASP A 88 6.66 -9.57 -6.07
N GLY A 89 5.47 -9.50 -5.45
CA GLY A 89 5.16 -8.52 -4.41
C GLY A 89 4.93 -7.10 -4.91
N HIS A 90 4.88 -6.88 -6.23
CA HIS A 90 4.55 -5.58 -6.83
C HIS A 90 3.17 -5.60 -7.49
N ILE A 91 2.59 -4.40 -7.60
CA ILE A 91 1.36 -4.15 -8.34
C ILE A 91 1.75 -3.34 -9.56
N TYR A 92 1.24 -3.73 -10.72
CA TYR A 92 1.45 -3.00 -11.96
C TYR A 92 0.18 -2.26 -12.36
N GLU A 93 0.33 -1.01 -12.78
CA GLU A 93 -0.74 -0.24 -13.41
C GLU A 93 -0.48 -0.06 -14.91
N LEU A 94 -1.56 -0.03 -15.68
CA LEU A 94 -1.51 0.21 -17.12
C LEU A 94 -2.79 0.90 -17.62
N PRO A 95 -2.69 1.77 -18.64
CA PRO A 95 -3.86 2.20 -19.39
C PRO A 95 -4.37 1.03 -20.23
N PHE A 96 -5.60 0.56 -20.02
CA PHE A 96 -6.07 -0.64 -20.71
C PHE A 96 -7.52 -0.51 -21.20
N ASP A 97 -7.65 -0.51 -22.52
CA ASP A 97 -8.90 -0.66 -23.27
C ASP A 97 -8.71 -1.70 -24.39
N GLY A 98 -8.08 -2.82 -24.02
CA GLY A 98 -7.76 -3.95 -24.90
C GLY A 98 -8.90 -4.96 -25.02
N THR A 99 -8.65 -6.03 -25.76
CA THR A 99 -9.56 -7.18 -25.89
C THR A 99 -9.19 -8.26 -24.87
N ASP A 100 -10.05 -9.28 -24.73
CA ASP A 100 -9.74 -10.47 -23.92
C ASP A 100 -8.43 -11.15 -24.35
N ALA A 101 -8.13 -11.16 -25.66
CA ALA A 101 -6.87 -11.69 -26.18
C ALA A 101 -5.64 -10.87 -25.72
N HIS A 102 -5.78 -9.54 -25.62
CA HIS A 102 -4.72 -8.69 -25.07
C HIS A 102 -4.52 -8.95 -23.57
N ALA A 103 -5.61 -9.13 -22.82
CA ALA A 103 -5.54 -9.46 -21.40
C ALA A 103 -4.85 -10.82 -21.19
N GLU A 104 -5.26 -11.84 -21.95
CA GLU A 104 -4.67 -13.17 -21.88
C GLU A 104 -3.17 -13.17 -22.21
N ALA A 105 -2.74 -12.36 -23.19
CA ALA A 105 -1.33 -12.21 -23.53
C ALA A 105 -0.52 -11.61 -22.36
N ILE A 106 -1.07 -10.59 -21.69
CA ILE A 106 -0.43 -9.98 -20.51
C ILE A 106 -0.35 -10.98 -19.36
N GLU A 107 -1.45 -11.66 -19.01
CA GLU A 107 -1.48 -12.62 -17.91
C GLU A 107 -0.51 -13.79 -18.16
N ARG A 108 -0.44 -14.27 -19.40
CA ARG A 108 0.47 -15.36 -19.80
C ARG A 108 1.94 -14.94 -19.70
N ALA A 109 2.27 -13.73 -20.14
CA ALA A 109 3.65 -13.24 -20.14
C ALA A 109 4.13 -12.86 -18.74
N THR A 110 3.24 -12.38 -17.87
CA THR A 110 3.57 -11.90 -16.53
C THR A 110 3.38 -12.94 -15.44
N GLY A 111 2.49 -13.92 -15.66
CA GLY A 111 1.98 -14.83 -14.63
C GLY A 111 1.09 -14.15 -13.59
N PHE A 112 0.62 -12.92 -13.86
CA PHE A 112 -0.22 -12.11 -12.97
C PHE A 112 -1.67 -12.10 -13.47
N THR A 113 -2.59 -11.61 -12.63
CA THR A 113 -4.01 -11.52 -12.93
C THR A 113 -4.48 -10.07 -12.88
N PHE A 114 -5.44 -9.72 -13.72
CA PHE A 114 -6.12 -8.42 -13.65
C PHE A 114 -6.93 -8.29 -12.36
N LEU A 115 -6.65 -7.26 -11.56
CA LEU A 115 -7.41 -6.96 -10.33
C LEU A 115 -8.67 -6.14 -10.59
N GLY A 116 -8.74 -5.48 -11.76
CA GLY A 116 -9.84 -4.62 -12.17
C GLY A 116 -9.43 -3.15 -12.35
N ASP A 117 -10.42 -2.30 -12.63
CA ASP A 117 -10.23 -0.87 -12.77
C ASP A 117 -9.86 -0.22 -11.42
N SER A 118 -8.87 0.65 -11.45
CA SER A 118 -8.56 1.55 -10.35
C SER A 118 -9.76 2.45 -10.07
N THR A 119 -10.00 2.73 -8.78
CA THR A 119 -10.99 3.73 -8.36
C THR A 119 -10.62 5.15 -8.78
N GLN A 120 -9.35 5.37 -9.17
CA GLN A 120 -8.82 6.61 -9.70
C GLN A 120 -8.34 6.37 -11.15
N PRO A 121 -9.07 6.85 -12.17
CA PRO A 121 -8.61 6.81 -13.55
C PRO A 121 -7.38 7.71 -13.76
N TYR A 122 -6.79 7.69 -14.95
CA TYR A 122 -5.81 8.71 -15.35
C TYR A 122 -6.51 10.05 -15.58
N GLU A 123 -5.84 11.16 -15.21
CA GLU A 123 -6.38 12.52 -15.40
C GLU A 123 -6.49 12.87 -16.89
N ASP A 124 -5.49 12.47 -17.69
CA ASP A 124 -5.44 12.66 -19.13
C ASP A 124 -5.55 11.33 -19.89
N GLU A 125 -6.00 11.39 -21.14
CA GLU A 125 -5.99 10.24 -22.03
C GLU A 125 -4.56 9.73 -22.26
N ARG A 126 -4.39 8.41 -22.13
CA ARG A 126 -3.16 7.70 -22.42
C ARG A 126 -3.42 6.63 -23.49
N PRO A 127 -2.46 6.33 -24.37
CA PRO A 127 -2.61 5.21 -25.29
C PRO A 127 -2.73 3.91 -24.48
N CYS A 128 -3.75 3.11 -24.80
CA CYS A 128 -3.91 1.77 -24.25
C CYS A 128 -2.63 0.96 -24.48
N HIS A 129 -2.18 0.28 -23.43
CA HIS A 129 -0.92 -0.46 -23.36
C HIS A 129 -0.72 -1.47 -24.50
N MET A 130 -1.83 -2.04 -25.00
CA MET A 130 -1.80 -3.05 -26.06
C MET A 130 -2.37 -2.52 -27.38
N SER A 131 -3.52 -1.83 -27.36
CA SER A 131 -4.20 -1.41 -28.60
C SER A 131 -3.79 -0.02 -29.11
N GLY A 132 -3.06 0.77 -28.31
CA GLY A 132 -2.71 2.16 -28.61
C GLY A 132 -3.89 3.14 -28.59
N LYS A 133 -5.14 2.66 -28.44
CA LYS A 133 -6.34 3.52 -28.40
C LYS A 133 -6.30 4.45 -27.18
N PRO A 134 -6.64 5.74 -27.31
CA PRO A 134 -6.72 6.63 -26.17
C PRO A 134 -7.71 6.12 -25.12
N THR A 135 -7.31 6.14 -23.85
CA THR A 135 -8.14 5.76 -22.70
C THR A 135 -7.66 6.44 -21.43
N THR A 136 -8.59 6.73 -20.52
CA THR A 136 -8.29 7.15 -19.13
C THR A 136 -8.39 5.98 -18.16
N ARG A 137 -8.79 4.80 -18.62
CA ARG A 137 -8.97 3.62 -17.77
C ARG A 137 -7.62 3.14 -17.24
N ARG A 138 -7.42 3.32 -15.94
CA ARG A 138 -6.28 2.77 -15.21
C ARG A 138 -6.68 1.41 -14.66
N VAL A 139 -5.97 0.37 -15.05
CA VAL A 139 -6.23 -1.00 -14.64
C VAL A 139 -5.05 -1.51 -13.83
N LEU A 140 -5.32 -2.32 -12.80
CA LEU A 140 -4.31 -2.90 -11.91
C LEU A 140 -4.09 -4.39 -12.22
N LEU A 141 -2.83 -4.82 -12.17
CA LEU A 141 -2.36 -6.17 -12.43
C LEU A 141 -1.44 -6.61 -11.30
N ALA A 142 -1.69 -7.77 -10.67
CA ALA A 142 -0.80 -8.31 -9.66
C ALA A 142 -0.90 -9.83 -9.57
N LYS A 143 0.09 -10.44 -8.92
CA LYS A 143 -0.01 -11.83 -8.51
C LYS A 143 -1.01 -11.96 -7.36
N THR A 144 -2.07 -12.74 -7.56
CA THR A 144 -3.05 -13.04 -6.51
C THR A 144 -2.56 -14.19 -5.62
N TYR A 145 -2.89 -14.12 -4.32
CA TYR A 145 -2.52 -15.12 -3.31
C TYR A 145 -3.41 -16.37 -3.32
#